data_AF-A0A1Q8SRE8-F1
#
_entry.id   AF-A0A1Q8SRE8-F1
#
_cell.length_a   1.000
_cell.length_b   1.000
_cell.length_c   1.000
_cell.angle_alpha   90.00
_cell.angle_beta   90.00
_cell.angle_gamma   90.00
#
_symmetry.space_group_name_H-M   'P 1'
#
loop_
_entity.id
_entity.type
_entity.pdbx_description
1 polymer ?
#
loop_
_entity_poly.entity_id
_entity_poly.type
_entity_poly.pdbx_seq_one_letter_code
_entity_poly.pdbx_strand_id
1 'polypeptide(L)'
;MNPAEPSTDTVVYVANAGDGTIGSYRLDRQTERLLPLATTEAAENVMPLAVSPDRQTLYAAIRSDPLRVLSYRIEAGTGALTPLGSGALYGSMAYITTDRSGRYLLAASYGGNLVSVSPIDGNGVAGDATQTLETGSRAHAIMATPDNHHVFATNLGDDRVAQFHFADGALVPNETPAADTASGTGPRHFVFSPNGRFVYVLGEFDATVTTFALDADDGTLSRVAVSQGLPDTLELAPGMPREEIPAGDDTPRVWAADLHITPDGRYLYLSERTSSTLSILRADPDSGELHLVANQPTVKQPRGFEIDPTGRYLIAAGELSDHLALYRIDSASGALTHLSDTPVGSKTNWVEIVSLG
;
A
#
# COMPACT_ATOMS: atom_id res chain seq x y z
N MET A 1 17.30 22.52 -25.47
CA MET A 1 16.03 22.78 -24.76
C MET A 1 15.12 21.62 -25.08
N ASN A 2 14.95 20.67 -24.16
CA ASN A 2 13.89 19.68 -24.30
C ASN A 2 12.54 20.39 -24.22
N PRO A 3 11.56 20.03 -25.06
CA PRO A 3 10.21 20.54 -24.88
C PRO A 3 9.74 20.14 -23.48
N ALA A 4 9.24 21.12 -22.71
CA ALA A 4 8.68 20.86 -21.40
C ALA A 4 7.55 19.84 -21.56
N GLU A 5 7.64 18.71 -20.85
CA GLU A 5 6.49 17.81 -20.70
C GLU A 5 5.31 18.63 -20.19
N PRO A 6 4.09 18.46 -20.74
CA PRO A 6 2.92 19.13 -20.21
C PRO A 6 2.82 18.81 -18.72
N SER A 7 2.74 19.87 -17.90
CA SER A 7 2.60 19.79 -16.45
C SER A 7 1.24 19.17 -16.12
N THR A 8 1.14 17.83 -16.14
CA THR A 8 0.05 17.15 -15.45
C THR A 8 0.25 17.39 -13.96
N ASP A 9 -0.57 18.27 -13.38
CA ASP A 9 -0.52 18.55 -11.95
C ASP A 9 -0.65 17.23 -11.19
N THR A 10 0.35 16.90 -10.38
CA THR A 10 0.36 15.67 -9.57
C THR A 10 -0.02 16.05 -8.15
N VAL A 11 -1.07 15.42 -7.62
CA VAL A 11 -1.57 15.64 -6.26
C VAL A 11 -1.27 14.42 -5.41
N VAL A 12 -0.78 14.67 -4.21
CA VAL A 12 -0.49 13.68 -3.18
C VAL A 12 -1.54 13.82 -2.09
N TYR A 13 -2.23 12.74 -1.77
CA TYR A 13 -3.16 12.65 -0.65
C TYR A 13 -2.54 11.83 0.47
N VAL A 14 -2.71 12.25 1.71
CA VAL A 14 -2.18 11.55 2.87
C VAL A 14 -3.23 11.44 3.97
N ALA A 15 -3.29 10.28 4.63
CA ALA A 15 -4.19 10.04 5.75
C ALA A 15 -3.52 10.44 7.06
N ASN A 16 -4.02 11.49 7.71
CA ASN A 16 -3.59 11.95 9.03
C ASN A 16 -4.47 11.29 10.10
N ALA A 17 -4.25 10.01 10.38
CA ALA A 17 -5.15 9.21 11.21
C ALA A 17 -5.36 9.79 12.62
N GLY A 18 -4.35 10.46 13.18
CA GLY A 18 -4.40 11.07 14.50
C GLY A 18 -5.25 12.34 14.57
N ASP A 19 -5.40 13.03 13.44
CA ASP A 19 -6.21 14.24 13.34
C ASP A 19 -7.60 13.97 12.73
N GLY A 20 -7.79 12.79 12.13
CA GLY A 20 -9.02 12.44 11.43
C GLY A 20 -9.22 13.18 10.11
N THR A 21 -8.12 13.56 9.45
CA THR A 21 -8.13 14.36 8.22
C THR A 21 -7.36 13.72 7.07
N ILE A 22 -7.66 14.14 5.85
CA ILE A 22 -6.88 13.84 4.64
C ILE A 22 -6.19 15.12 4.19
N GLY A 23 -4.86 15.14 4.22
CA GLY A 23 -4.06 16.24 3.67
C GLY A 23 -3.86 16.08 2.17
N SER A 24 -3.84 17.18 1.43
CA SER A 24 -3.53 17.19 -0.01
C SER A 24 -2.41 18.16 -0.33
N TYR A 25 -1.53 17.76 -1.24
CA TYR A 25 -0.34 18.51 -1.64
C TYR A 25 -0.16 18.42 -3.15
N ARG A 26 0.32 19.48 -3.79
CA ARG A 26 0.78 19.42 -5.17
C ARG A 26 2.27 19.10 -5.20
N LEU A 27 2.67 18.09 -5.96
CA LEU A 27 4.07 17.83 -6.29
C LEU A 27 4.51 18.82 -7.38
N ASP A 28 5.24 19.85 -6.98
CA ASP A 28 5.88 20.79 -7.89
C ASP A 28 7.21 20.21 -8.36
N ARG A 29 7.22 19.71 -9.60
CA ARG A 29 8.40 19.09 -10.23
C ARG A 29 9.48 20.10 -10.65
N GLN A 30 9.14 21.40 -10.73
CA GLN A 30 10.13 22.42 -11.07
C GLN A 30 10.97 22.78 -9.85
N THR A 31 10.32 22.90 -8.69
CA THR A 31 10.99 23.25 -7.43
C THR A 31 11.34 22.04 -6.56
N GLU A 32 10.89 20.85 -6.95
CA GLU A 32 11.08 19.58 -6.24
C GLU A 32 10.58 19.65 -4.79
N ARG A 33 9.35 20.14 -4.62
CA ARG A 33 8.70 20.33 -3.32
C ARG A 33 7.25 19.86 -3.36
N LEU A 34 6.73 19.50 -2.20
CA LEU A 34 5.28 19.38 -1.98
C LEU A 34 4.74 20.73 -1.51
N LEU A 35 3.79 21.27 -2.26
CA LEU A 35 3.09 22.51 -1.93
C LEU A 35 1.75 22.15 -1.29
N PRO A 36 1.47 22.52 -0.02
CA PRO A 36 0.19 22.25 0.61
C PRO A 36 -0.98 22.82 -0.19
N LEU A 37 -2.05 22.05 -0.32
CA LEU A 37 -3.29 22.46 -0.98
C LEU A 37 -4.40 22.65 0.07
N ALA A 38 -5.03 21.55 0.49
CA ALA A 38 -6.17 21.56 1.39
C ALA A 38 -6.09 20.42 2.40
N THR A 39 -6.77 20.62 3.53
CA THR A 39 -7.06 19.58 4.52
C THR A 39 -8.55 19.28 4.46
N THR A 40 -8.91 18.02 4.28
CA THR A 40 -10.29 17.55 4.22
C THR A 40 -10.62 16.79 5.50
N GLU A 41 -11.70 17.17 6.16
CA GLU A 41 -12.22 16.44 7.33
C GLU A 41 -12.75 15.06 6.90
N ALA A 42 -12.40 14.03 7.67
CA ALA A 42 -12.89 12.68 7.51
C ALA A 42 -13.49 12.20 8.84
N ALA A 43 -12.80 11.32 9.55
CA ALA A 43 -13.11 10.92 10.91
C ALA A 43 -11.85 10.34 11.58
N GLU A 44 -11.88 10.22 12.91
CA GLU A 44 -10.79 9.65 13.70
C GLU A 44 -10.33 8.30 13.12
N ASN A 45 -9.02 8.06 13.08
CA ASN A 45 -8.43 6.86 12.49
C ASN A 45 -8.84 6.62 11.02
N VAL A 46 -8.94 7.69 10.22
CA VAL A 46 -8.98 7.57 8.75
C VAL A 46 -7.68 6.94 8.25
N MET A 47 -7.81 5.77 7.65
CA MET A 47 -6.81 4.97 6.94
C MET A 47 -7.45 3.59 6.71
N PRO A 48 -7.05 2.79 5.73
CA PRO A 48 -6.30 3.10 4.49
C PRO A 48 -7.02 4.04 3.52
N LEU A 49 -6.31 4.50 2.48
CA LEU A 49 -6.88 5.17 1.30
C LEU A 49 -6.80 4.26 0.06
N ALA A 50 -7.59 4.56 -0.96
CA ALA A 50 -7.43 4.02 -2.31
C ALA A 50 -7.99 5.00 -3.36
N VAL A 51 -7.49 4.92 -4.59
CA VAL A 51 -7.97 5.72 -5.73
C VAL A 51 -8.61 4.82 -6.79
N SER A 52 -9.69 5.28 -7.42
CA SER A 52 -10.33 4.57 -8.53
C SER A 52 -9.41 4.49 -9.76
N PRO A 53 -9.56 3.48 -10.64
CA PRO A 53 -8.68 3.32 -11.80
C PRO A 53 -8.70 4.50 -12.78
N ASP A 54 -9.85 5.19 -12.88
CA ASP A 54 -10.02 6.41 -13.68
C ASP A 54 -9.49 7.69 -12.99
N ARG A 55 -9.01 7.55 -11.74
CA ARG A 55 -8.44 8.62 -10.90
C ARG A 55 -9.41 9.74 -10.53
N GLN A 56 -10.72 9.48 -10.62
CA GLN A 56 -11.76 10.46 -10.33
C GLN A 56 -12.31 10.37 -8.91
N THR A 57 -12.05 9.28 -8.20
CA THR A 57 -12.60 9.03 -6.87
C THR A 57 -11.52 8.56 -5.91
N LEU A 58 -11.52 9.12 -4.70
CA LEU A 58 -10.72 8.66 -3.57
C LEU A 58 -11.64 8.02 -2.54
N TYR A 59 -11.27 6.83 -2.07
CA TYR A 59 -11.91 6.09 -1.01
C TYR A 59 -11.06 6.17 0.26
N ALA A 60 -11.69 6.39 1.40
CA ALA A 60 -11.02 6.48 2.69
C ALA A 60 -11.74 5.62 3.72
N ALA A 61 -11.09 4.59 4.24
CA ALA A 61 -11.66 3.78 5.31
C ALA A 61 -11.51 4.49 6.67
N ILE A 62 -12.56 4.41 7.48
CA ILE A 62 -12.60 4.87 8.86
C ILE A 62 -12.51 3.64 9.75
N ARG A 63 -11.45 3.58 10.56
CA ARG A 63 -11.14 2.43 11.43
C ARG A 63 -11.60 2.60 12.88
N SER A 64 -12.26 3.71 13.19
CA SER A 64 -12.99 3.96 14.43
C SER A 64 -14.49 3.74 14.22
N ASP A 65 -15.25 3.54 15.30
CA ASP A 65 -16.70 3.40 15.22
C ASP A 65 -17.37 4.76 14.94
N PRO A 66 -18.33 4.84 13.98
CA PRO A 66 -18.81 3.76 13.13
C PRO A 66 -17.87 3.45 11.97
N LEU A 67 -17.59 2.15 11.76
CA LEU A 67 -16.74 1.66 10.67
C LEU A 67 -17.40 1.89 9.29
N ARG A 68 -16.74 2.71 8.47
CA ARG A 68 -17.28 3.19 7.18
C ARG A 68 -16.17 3.34 6.15
N VAL A 69 -16.53 3.28 4.87
CA VAL A 69 -15.69 3.84 3.78
C VAL A 69 -16.35 5.12 3.28
N LEU A 70 -15.59 6.21 3.27
CA LEU A 70 -15.99 7.49 2.70
C LEU A 70 -15.55 7.53 1.23
N SER A 71 -16.41 8.04 0.35
CA SER A 71 -16.11 8.24 -1.07
C SER A 71 -16.05 9.74 -1.37
N TYR A 72 -15.00 10.19 -2.05
CA TYR A 72 -14.78 11.57 -2.42
C TYR A 72 -14.51 11.67 -3.93
N ARG A 73 -15.12 12.64 -4.61
CA ARG A 73 -14.72 13.04 -5.95
C ARG A 73 -13.42 13.82 -5.87
N ILE A 74 -12.49 13.49 -6.75
CA ILE A 74 -11.29 14.28 -7.01
C ILE A 74 -11.66 15.33 -8.07
N GLU A 75 -11.68 16.60 -7.68
CA GLU A 75 -12.02 17.71 -8.58
C GLU A 75 -10.92 17.92 -9.63
N ALA A 76 -11.28 17.80 -10.91
CA ALA A 76 -10.35 17.97 -12.01
C ALA A 76 -9.64 19.35 -11.95
N GLY A 77 -8.32 19.34 -12.18
CA GLY A 77 -7.47 20.54 -12.18
C GLY A 77 -7.08 21.10 -10.80
N THR A 78 -7.78 20.75 -9.72
CA THR A 78 -7.41 21.22 -8.36
C THR A 78 -6.97 20.10 -7.43
N GLY A 79 -7.50 18.89 -7.62
CA GLY A 79 -7.35 17.80 -6.66
C GLY A 79 -8.09 18.02 -5.34
N ALA A 80 -9.02 18.97 -5.27
CA ALA A 80 -9.86 19.11 -4.09
C ALA A 80 -10.77 17.88 -3.94
N LEU A 81 -11.07 17.49 -2.71
CA LEU A 81 -11.95 16.36 -2.41
C LEU A 81 -13.36 16.85 -2.10
N THR A 82 -14.34 16.43 -2.91
CA THR A 82 -15.76 16.70 -2.67
C THR A 82 -16.44 15.42 -2.15
N PRO A 83 -17.06 15.42 -0.95
CA PRO A 83 -17.75 14.24 -0.43
C PRO A 83 -18.87 13.77 -1.37
N LEU A 84 -18.94 12.45 -1.61
CA LEU A 84 -19.98 11.82 -2.43
C LEU A 84 -20.96 10.99 -1.62
N GLY A 85 -20.43 10.22 -0.66
CA GLY A 85 -21.24 9.28 0.11
C GLY A 85 -20.36 8.36 0.96
N SER A 86 -21.00 7.36 1.55
CA SER A 86 -20.31 6.35 2.35
C SER A 86 -21.09 5.05 2.40
N GLY A 87 -20.38 3.96 2.68
CA GLY A 87 -20.93 2.63 2.95
C GLY A 87 -20.40 2.07 4.26
N ALA A 88 -21.14 1.16 4.87
CA ALA A 88 -20.72 0.44 6.07
C ALA A 88 -19.63 -0.61 5.76
N LEU A 89 -18.63 -0.67 6.63
CA LEU A 89 -17.61 -1.72 6.62
C LEU A 89 -17.93 -2.76 7.71
N TYR A 90 -17.67 -4.04 7.44
CA TYR A 90 -17.89 -5.13 8.42
C TYR A 90 -16.88 -5.17 9.57
N GLY A 91 -15.77 -4.42 9.45
CA GLY A 91 -14.67 -4.46 10.39
C GLY A 91 -13.71 -3.30 10.18
N SER A 92 -12.77 -3.14 11.10
CA SER A 92 -11.65 -2.20 10.93
C SER A 92 -10.75 -2.73 9.82
N MET A 93 -10.82 -2.10 8.64
CA MET A 93 -10.07 -2.53 7.46
C MET A 93 -8.63 -2.02 7.54
N ALA A 94 -7.66 -2.91 7.42
CA ALA A 94 -6.24 -2.58 7.41
C ALA A 94 -5.75 -2.14 6.01
N TYR A 95 -6.47 -2.56 4.96
CA TYR A 95 -6.16 -2.26 3.56
C TYR A 95 -7.45 -2.20 2.74
N ILE A 96 -7.53 -1.25 1.80
CA ILE A 96 -8.60 -1.15 0.80
C ILE A 96 -7.98 -0.91 -0.57
N THR A 97 -8.64 -1.37 -1.61
CA THR A 97 -8.31 -1.05 -3.01
C THR A 97 -9.57 -1.20 -3.86
N THR A 98 -9.51 -0.79 -5.12
CA THR A 98 -10.57 -1.11 -6.09
C THR A 98 -10.17 -2.31 -6.94
N ASP A 99 -11.17 -3.03 -7.47
CA ASP A 99 -10.92 -3.92 -8.59
C ASP A 99 -10.50 -3.11 -9.83
N ARG A 100 -9.90 -3.77 -10.84
CA ARG A 100 -9.35 -3.08 -12.02
C ARG A 100 -10.42 -2.39 -12.86
N SER A 101 -11.70 -2.78 -12.74
CA SER A 101 -12.81 -2.11 -13.42
C SER A 101 -13.38 -0.90 -12.66
N GLY A 102 -13.00 -0.72 -11.38
CA GLY A 102 -13.51 0.35 -10.52
C GLY A 102 -14.97 0.17 -10.08
N ARG A 103 -15.51 -1.06 -10.19
CA ARG A 103 -16.89 -1.41 -9.85
C ARG A 103 -17.03 -1.97 -8.43
N TYR A 104 -15.93 -2.40 -7.81
CA TYR A 104 -15.92 -2.99 -6.49
C TYR A 104 -14.75 -2.48 -5.65
N LEU A 105 -15.01 -2.20 -4.38
CA LEU A 105 -14.01 -1.96 -3.36
C LEU A 105 -13.70 -3.30 -2.67
N LEU A 106 -12.42 -3.66 -2.62
CA LEU A 106 -11.89 -4.82 -1.92
C LEU A 106 -11.26 -4.35 -0.62
N ALA A 107 -11.52 -5.04 0.49
CA ALA A 107 -10.96 -4.67 1.79
C ALA A 107 -10.54 -5.88 2.64
N ALA A 108 -9.47 -5.73 3.41
CA ALA A 108 -8.96 -6.75 4.34
C ALA A 108 -8.99 -6.23 5.79
N SER A 109 -9.48 -7.05 6.72
CA SER A 109 -9.55 -6.71 8.15
C SER A 109 -8.61 -7.56 8.99
N TYR A 110 -7.61 -6.91 9.58
CA TYR A 110 -6.62 -7.56 10.43
C TYR A 110 -7.24 -8.16 11.70
N GLY A 111 -8.02 -7.37 12.44
CA GLY A 111 -8.67 -7.86 13.67
C GLY A 111 -9.88 -8.75 13.39
N GLY A 112 -10.51 -8.60 12.21
CA GLY A 112 -11.68 -9.37 11.80
C GLY A 112 -11.37 -10.70 11.12
N ASN A 113 -10.11 -10.99 10.78
CA ASN A 113 -9.67 -12.22 10.09
C ASN A 113 -10.41 -12.49 8.77
N LEU A 114 -10.84 -11.42 8.10
CA LEU A 114 -11.73 -11.49 6.94
C LEU A 114 -11.31 -10.54 5.82
N VAL A 115 -11.80 -10.83 4.62
CA VAL A 115 -11.86 -9.90 3.50
C VAL A 115 -13.32 -9.59 3.16
N SER A 116 -13.54 -8.48 2.45
CA SER A 116 -14.88 -8.05 2.05
C SER A 116 -14.89 -7.38 0.67
N VAL A 117 -16.07 -7.39 0.04
CA VAL A 117 -16.34 -6.74 -1.24
C VAL A 117 -17.54 -5.80 -1.09
N SER A 118 -17.36 -4.53 -1.47
CA SER A 118 -18.45 -3.55 -1.59
C SER A 118 -18.64 -3.12 -3.04
N PRO A 119 -19.88 -3.02 -3.56
CA PRO A 119 -20.12 -2.45 -4.87
C PRO A 119 -19.85 -0.94 -4.86
N ILE A 120 -19.39 -0.44 -6.00
CA ILE A 120 -19.24 0.99 -6.29
C ILE A 120 -20.31 1.36 -7.32
N ASP A 121 -21.13 2.36 -7.00
CA ASP A 121 -22.20 2.80 -7.89
C ASP A 121 -21.68 3.66 -9.07
N GLY A 122 -22.56 4.00 -10.01
CA GLY A 122 -22.20 4.82 -11.18
C GLY A 122 -21.79 6.27 -10.86
N ASN A 123 -21.91 6.70 -9.59
CA ASN A 123 -21.44 8.00 -9.13
C ASN A 123 -20.10 7.91 -8.40
N GLY A 124 -19.51 6.72 -8.25
CA GLY A 124 -18.28 6.47 -7.52
C GLY A 124 -18.48 6.31 -6.01
N VAL A 125 -19.70 6.01 -5.53
CA VAL A 125 -19.94 5.77 -4.10
C VAL A 125 -19.76 4.28 -3.80
N ALA A 126 -18.80 3.95 -2.95
CA ALA A 126 -18.69 2.61 -2.37
C ALA A 126 -19.83 2.40 -1.35
N GLY A 127 -20.66 1.40 -1.61
CA GLY A 127 -21.79 1.03 -0.76
C GLY A 127 -21.42 0.08 0.39
N ASP A 128 -22.44 -0.40 1.08
CA ASP A 128 -22.29 -1.43 2.10
C ASP A 128 -21.68 -2.69 1.51
N ALA A 129 -20.82 -3.36 2.29
CA ALA A 129 -20.23 -4.62 1.87
C ALA A 129 -21.31 -5.68 1.60
N THR A 130 -21.17 -6.38 0.47
CA THR A 130 -22.11 -7.40 -0.02
C THR A 130 -21.61 -8.82 0.15
N GLN A 131 -20.30 -8.98 0.38
CA GLN A 131 -19.68 -10.25 0.69
C GLN A 131 -18.62 -10.05 1.76
N THR A 132 -18.52 -11.02 2.68
CA THR A 132 -17.37 -11.23 3.56
C THR A 132 -16.92 -12.68 3.48
N LEU A 133 -15.61 -12.91 3.60
CA LEU A 133 -15.02 -14.24 3.67
C LEU A 133 -13.94 -14.26 4.74
N GLU A 134 -13.97 -15.26 5.60
CA GLU A 134 -12.83 -15.57 6.46
C GLU A 134 -11.73 -16.20 5.59
N THR A 135 -10.52 -15.67 5.67
CA THR A 135 -9.37 -16.08 4.84
C THR A 135 -8.23 -16.66 5.68
N GLY A 136 -8.21 -16.31 6.96
CA GLY A 136 -7.14 -16.65 7.89
C GLY A 136 -6.91 -15.57 8.93
N SER A 137 -6.06 -15.88 9.90
CA SER A 137 -5.68 -14.95 10.94
C SER A 137 -5.02 -13.72 10.33
N ARG A 138 -5.47 -12.53 10.74
CA ARG A 138 -4.83 -11.24 10.45
C ARG A 138 -4.73 -10.93 8.97
N ALA A 139 -5.86 -10.95 8.27
CA ALA A 139 -5.92 -10.52 6.86
C ALA A 139 -5.43 -9.06 6.73
N HIS A 140 -4.34 -8.81 5.99
CA HIS A 140 -3.68 -7.51 6.02
C HIS A 140 -3.76 -6.73 4.71
N ALA A 141 -3.60 -7.36 3.54
CA ALA A 141 -3.74 -6.73 2.23
C ALA A 141 -4.64 -7.55 1.31
N ILE A 142 -5.25 -6.89 0.31
CA ILE A 142 -6.06 -7.54 -0.72
C ILE A 142 -5.94 -6.76 -2.03
N MET A 143 -5.72 -7.45 -3.16
CA MET A 143 -5.70 -6.82 -4.48
C MET A 143 -6.11 -7.79 -5.59
N ALA A 144 -6.76 -7.25 -6.63
CA ALA A 144 -7.04 -7.96 -7.87
C ALA A 144 -5.79 -8.07 -8.77
N THR A 145 -5.68 -9.18 -9.49
CA THR A 145 -4.68 -9.36 -10.55
C THR A 145 -4.83 -8.30 -11.64
N PRO A 146 -3.78 -8.05 -12.46
CA PRO A 146 -3.85 -7.05 -13.54
C PRO A 146 -4.97 -7.29 -14.56
N ASP A 147 -5.33 -8.55 -14.80
CA ASP A 147 -6.44 -8.96 -15.68
C ASP A 147 -7.81 -8.97 -14.99
N ASN A 148 -7.85 -8.69 -13.68
CA ASN A 148 -9.06 -8.62 -12.85
C ASN A 148 -9.83 -9.95 -12.69
N HIS A 149 -9.22 -11.09 -13.02
CA HIS A 149 -9.88 -12.40 -12.93
C HIS A 149 -9.66 -13.11 -11.60
N HIS A 150 -8.64 -12.69 -10.84
CA HIS A 150 -8.29 -13.29 -9.56
C HIS A 150 -8.01 -12.20 -8.54
N VAL A 151 -8.10 -12.56 -7.26
CA VAL A 151 -7.80 -11.69 -6.13
C VAL A 151 -6.94 -12.45 -5.14
N PHE A 152 -5.94 -11.78 -4.58
CA PHE A 152 -5.08 -12.31 -3.52
C PHE A 152 -5.27 -11.53 -2.24
N ALA A 153 -5.18 -12.21 -1.11
CA ALA A 153 -5.18 -11.59 0.21
C ALA A 153 -4.12 -12.18 1.12
N THR A 154 -3.35 -11.36 1.82
CA THR A 154 -2.32 -11.83 2.77
C THR A 154 -2.93 -12.10 4.14
N ASN A 155 -2.54 -13.21 4.76
CA ASN A 155 -2.88 -13.55 6.13
C ASN A 155 -1.61 -13.55 6.97
N LEU A 156 -1.35 -12.40 7.61
CA LEU A 156 -0.13 -12.15 8.38
C LEU A 156 0.03 -13.15 9.54
N GLY A 157 -1.06 -13.61 10.14
CA GLY A 157 -1.01 -14.54 11.27
C GLY A 157 -0.81 -16.01 10.88
N ASP A 158 -0.95 -16.34 9.60
CA ASP A 158 -0.94 -17.72 9.10
C ASP A 158 0.22 -18.01 8.12
N ASP A 159 1.08 -17.03 7.85
CA ASP A 159 2.18 -17.15 6.87
C ASP A 159 1.73 -17.60 5.47
N ARG A 160 0.60 -17.06 4.98
CA ARG A 160 0.05 -17.43 3.67
C ARG A 160 -0.62 -16.29 2.92
N VAL A 161 -0.82 -16.52 1.63
CA VAL A 161 -1.58 -15.67 0.70
C VAL A 161 -2.79 -16.46 0.19
N ALA A 162 -3.99 -16.06 0.59
CA ALA A 162 -5.25 -16.62 0.10
C ALA A 162 -5.52 -16.22 -1.36
N GLN A 163 -6.12 -17.13 -2.12
CA GLN A 163 -6.28 -17.06 -3.58
C GLN A 163 -7.74 -17.26 -3.97
N PHE A 164 -8.28 -16.33 -4.77
CA PHE A 164 -9.68 -16.33 -5.17
C PHE A 164 -9.82 -16.09 -6.66
N HIS A 165 -10.77 -16.79 -7.28
CA HIS A 165 -11.37 -16.36 -8.51
C HIS A 165 -12.27 -15.15 -8.22
N PHE A 166 -12.24 -14.17 -9.11
CA PHE A 166 -13.02 -12.95 -8.98
C PHE A 166 -13.85 -12.70 -10.24
N ALA A 167 -15.17 -12.66 -10.06
CA ALA A 167 -16.11 -12.36 -11.13
C ALA A 167 -17.30 -11.59 -10.57
N ASP A 168 -17.62 -10.44 -11.18
CA ASP A 168 -18.79 -9.61 -10.87
C ASP A 168 -19.03 -9.37 -9.37
N GLY A 169 -17.95 -9.10 -8.62
CA GLY A 169 -18.01 -8.78 -7.20
C GLY A 169 -18.06 -9.98 -6.27
N ALA A 170 -17.97 -11.20 -6.79
CA ALA A 170 -17.88 -12.41 -6.00
C ALA A 170 -16.43 -12.91 -5.93
N LEU A 171 -15.94 -13.10 -4.71
CA LEU A 171 -14.73 -13.87 -4.40
C LEU A 171 -15.12 -15.33 -4.18
N VAL A 172 -14.47 -16.24 -4.90
CA VAL A 172 -14.62 -17.69 -4.72
C VAL A 172 -13.23 -18.28 -4.49
N PRO A 173 -12.96 -18.97 -3.38
CA PRO A 173 -11.64 -19.58 -3.15
C PRO A 173 -11.23 -20.50 -4.30
N ASN A 174 -9.96 -20.41 -4.71
CA ASN A 174 -9.39 -21.31 -5.71
C ASN A 174 -9.34 -22.76 -5.19
N GLU A 175 -9.23 -23.74 -6.10
CA GLU A 175 -9.03 -25.14 -5.72
C GLU A 175 -7.78 -25.33 -4.86
N THR A 176 -6.72 -24.57 -5.18
CA THR A 176 -5.59 -24.31 -4.29
C THR A 176 -5.84 -22.98 -3.57
N PRO A 177 -6.41 -22.98 -2.35
CA PRO A 177 -6.98 -21.77 -1.76
C PRO A 177 -5.93 -20.80 -1.20
N ALA A 178 -4.68 -21.24 -1.05
CA ALA A 178 -3.60 -20.40 -0.53
C ALA A 178 -2.22 -20.87 -1.01
N ALA A 179 -1.26 -19.94 -0.98
CA ALA A 179 0.17 -20.20 -1.14
C ALA A 179 0.94 -19.76 0.11
N ASP A 180 1.88 -20.57 0.56
CA ASP A 180 2.60 -20.35 1.83
C ASP A 180 3.88 -19.51 1.64
N THR A 181 4.15 -18.62 2.60
CA THR A 181 5.47 -18.03 2.82
C THR A 181 6.30 -18.93 3.75
N ALA A 182 7.50 -18.49 4.14
CA ALA A 182 8.21 -19.17 5.22
C ALA A 182 7.48 -18.93 6.56
N SER A 183 7.68 -19.82 7.53
CA SER A 183 7.10 -19.65 8.86
C SER A 183 7.76 -18.48 9.59
N GLY A 184 6.94 -17.64 10.23
CA GLY A 184 7.38 -16.44 10.93
C GLY A 184 7.61 -15.24 10.00
N THR A 185 7.20 -15.30 8.73
CA THR A 185 7.35 -14.19 7.78
C THR A 185 6.34 -13.08 8.06
N GLY A 186 5.08 -13.45 8.34
CA GLY A 186 3.99 -12.50 8.52
C GLY A 186 3.70 -11.69 7.26
N PRO A 187 3.19 -12.31 6.16
CA PRO A 187 2.96 -11.62 4.90
C PRO A 187 1.99 -10.46 5.08
N ARG A 188 2.42 -9.26 4.68
CA ARG A 188 1.74 -8.00 4.93
C ARG A 188 1.25 -7.37 3.64
N HIS A 189 2.00 -6.44 3.07
CA HIS A 189 1.69 -5.84 1.76
C HIS A 189 2.36 -6.64 0.64
N PHE A 190 1.81 -6.52 -0.56
CA PHE A 190 2.39 -7.12 -1.75
C PHE A 190 2.22 -6.19 -2.95
N VAL A 191 2.94 -6.44 -4.04
CA VAL A 191 2.75 -5.76 -5.32
C VAL A 191 2.92 -6.74 -6.47
N PHE A 192 2.30 -6.45 -7.60
CA PHE A 192 2.52 -7.19 -8.85
C PHE A 192 3.71 -6.58 -9.61
N SER A 193 4.51 -7.41 -10.28
CA SER A 193 5.43 -6.90 -11.28
C SER A 193 4.65 -6.23 -12.42
N PRO A 194 5.18 -5.17 -13.08
CA PRO A 194 4.46 -4.49 -14.17
C PRO A 194 4.10 -5.38 -15.36
N ASN A 195 4.86 -6.47 -15.58
CA ASN A 195 4.58 -7.47 -16.61
C ASN A 195 3.54 -8.52 -16.18
N GLY A 196 3.02 -8.45 -14.94
CA GLY A 196 2.01 -9.35 -14.39
C GLY A 196 2.48 -10.77 -14.08
N ARG A 197 3.78 -11.07 -14.23
CA ARG A 197 4.32 -12.43 -14.05
C ARG A 197 4.61 -12.80 -12.60
N PHE A 198 4.87 -11.80 -11.75
CA PHE A 198 5.33 -12.02 -10.38
C PHE A 198 4.48 -11.26 -9.36
N VAL A 199 4.38 -11.84 -8.17
CA VAL A 199 3.83 -11.20 -6.98
C VAL A 199 4.91 -11.14 -5.90
N TYR A 200 5.25 -9.94 -5.46
CA TYR A 200 6.24 -9.70 -4.42
C TYR A 200 5.52 -9.47 -3.08
N VAL A 201 5.72 -10.35 -2.11
CA VAL A 201 5.02 -10.33 -0.82
C VAL A 201 6.01 -10.01 0.30
N LEU A 202 5.81 -8.90 1.00
CA LEU A 202 6.65 -8.46 2.11
C LEU A 202 6.25 -9.15 3.42
N GLY A 203 7.21 -9.70 4.14
CA GLY A 203 7.04 -10.15 5.52
C GLY A 203 7.19 -9.01 6.53
N GLU A 204 6.18 -8.78 7.38
CA GLU A 204 6.25 -7.79 8.47
C GLU A 204 7.29 -8.17 9.53
N PHE A 205 7.49 -9.47 9.76
CA PHE A 205 8.25 -9.98 10.90
C PHE A 205 9.70 -10.34 10.58
N ASP A 206 10.05 -10.56 9.32
CA ASP A 206 11.42 -10.89 8.91
C ASP A 206 11.96 -9.92 7.84
N ALA A 207 11.12 -9.02 7.31
CA ALA A 207 11.43 -8.11 6.21
C ALA A 207 12.01 -8.81 4.98
N THR A 208 11.70 -10.09 4.79
CA THR A 208 11.97 -10.78 3.54
C THR A 208 10.88 -10.41 2.52
N VAL A 209 11.24 -10.52 1.24
CA VAL A 209 10.28 -10.44 0.16
C VAL A 209 10.21 -11.80 -0.51
N THR A 210 9.06 -12.46 -0.38
CA THR A 210 8.78 -13.71 -1.09
C THR A 210 8.27 -13.40 -2.48
N THR A 211 8.96 -13.89 -3.52
CA THR A 211 8.50 -13.78 -4.90
C THR A 211 7.71 -15.03 -5.27
N PHE A 212 6.48 -14.83 -5.73
CA PHE A 212 5.67 -15.87 -6.36
C PHE A 212 5.59 -15.61 -7.87
N ALA A 213 5.66 -16.66 -8.68
CA ALA A 213 5.19 -16.63 -10.06
C ALA A 213 3.67 -16.80 -10.08
N LEU A 214 2.99 -15.98 -10.88
CA LEU A 214 1.54 -16.04 -11.11
C LEU A 214 1.24 -16.91 -12.33
N ASP A 215 0.46 -17.97 -12.13
CA ASP A 215 -0.28 -18.61 -13.21
C ASP A 215 -1.58 -17.85 -13.44
N ALA A 216 -1.70 -17.16 -14.58
CA ALA A 216 -2.87 -16.34 -14.88
C ALA A 216 -4.11 -17.19 -15.24
N ASP A 217 -3.93 -18.42 -15.70
CA ASP A 217 -5.03 -19.25 -16.18
C ASP A 217 -5.88 -19.76 -15.01
N ASP A 218 -5.23 -20.24 -13.94
CA ASP A 218 -5.92 -20.76 -12.75
C ASP A 218 -5.79 -19.87 -11.50
N GLY A 219 -5.03 -18.78 -11.59
CA GLY A 219 -4.87 -17.81 -10.51
C GLY A 219 -4.06 -18.33 -9.33
N THR A 220 -3.14 -19.27 -9.57
CA THR A 220 -2.29 -19.84 -8.52
C THR A 220 -0.90 -19.21 -8.45
N LEU A 221 -0.36 -19.17 -7.24
CA LEU A 221 0.94 -18.62 -6.90
C LEU A 221 1.92 -19.73 -6.59
N SER A 222 3.05 -19.75 -7.30
CA SER A 222 4.16 -20.67 -7.05
C SER A 222 5.37 -19.90 -6.51
N ARG A 223 5.86 -20.25 -5.31
CA ARG A 223 7.01 -19.56 -4.72
C ARG A 223 8.28 -19.83 -5.54
N VAL A 224 8.93 -18.78 -6.04
CA VAL A 224 10.14 -18.88 -6.88
C VAL A 224 11.39 -18.31 -6.24
N ALA A 225 11.27 -17.34 -5.32
CA ALA A 225 12.42 -16.77 -4.61
C ALA A 225 12.03 -16.23 -3.23
N VAL A 226 13.04 -16.07 -2.36
CA VAL A 226 12.93 -15.32 -1.10
C VAL A 226 14.17 -14.43 -1.00
N SER A 227 13.95 -13.13 -0.93
CA SER A 227 15.02 -12.13 -0.93
C SER A 227 15.06 -11.37 0.40
N GLN A 228 16.26 -11.05 0.88
CA GLN A 228 16.43 -10.22 2.08
C GLN A 228 16.09 -8.76 1.76
N GLY A 229 15.22 -8.15 2.57
CA GLY A 229 14.81 -6.76 2.43
C GLY A 229 15.56 -5.77 3.32
N LEU A 230 16.32 -6.25 4.30
CA LEU A 230 17.11 -5.41 5.20
C LEU A 230 18.57 -5.86 5.20
N PRO A 231 19.53 -4.93 5.43
CA PRO A 231 20.90 -5.32 5.68
C PRO A 231 21.05 -5.86 7.11
N ASP A 232 21.86 -6.92 7.27
CA ASP A 232 22.17 -7.53 8.57
C ASP A 232 22.73 -6.54 9.60
N THR A 233 23.32 -5.43 9.13
CA THR A 233 23.89 -4.37 9.96
C THR A 233 22.87 -3.62 10.83
N LEU A 234 21.56 -3.79 10.59
CA LEU A 234 20.53 -3.23 11.46
C LEU A 234 20.32 -4.03 12.75
N GLU A 235 20.79 -5.29 12.81
CA GLU A 235 20.80 -6.15 13.99
C GLU A 235 19.43 -6.25 14.72
N LEU A 236 18.33 -6.17 13.97
CA LEU A 236 16.98 -6.29 14.51
C LEU A 236 16.64 -7.75 14.82
N ALA A 237 16.02 -8.00 15.97
CA ALA A 237 15.47 -9.31 16.27
C ALA A 237 14.25 -9.60 15.37
N PRO A 238 13.88 -10.88 15.15
CA PRO A 238 12.64 -11.21 14.45
C PRO A 238 11.42 -10.53 15.09
N GLY A 239 10.55 -10.02 14.23
CA GLY A 239 9.25 -9.46 14.58
C GLY A 239 8.26 -10.51 15.05
N MET A 240 7.15 -10.03 15.59
CA MET A 240 6.01 -10.82 16.07
C MET A 240 4.79 -9.92 16.21
N PRO A 241 3.57 -10.47 16.34
CA PRO A 241 2.38 -9.68 16.63
C PRO A 241 2.59 -8.81 17.87
N ARG A 242 2.17 -7.54 17.79
CA ARG A 242 2.50 -6.55 18.84
C ARG A 242 1.86 -6.89 20.18
N GLU A 243 0.69 -7.50 20.15
CA GLU A 243 -0.03 -8.01 21.32
C GLU A 243 0.64 -9.22 21.99
N GLU A 244 1.60 -9.86 21.34
CA GLU A 244 2.33 -11.03 21.85
C GLU A 244 3.69 -10.66 22.44
N ILE A 245 4.14 -9.41 22.29
CA ILE A 245 5.38 -8.92 22.88
C ILE A 245 5.23 -8.88 24.42
N PRO A 246 6.11 -9.55 25.19
CA PRO A 246 6.04 -9.53 26.64
C PRO A 246 6.15 -8.11 27.22
N ALA A 247 5.40 -7.85 28.29
CA ALA A 247 5.48 -6.56 28.99
C ALA A 247 6.92 -6.31 29.50
N GLY A 248 7.51 -5.20 29.10
CA GLY A 248 8.89 -4.82 29.43
C GLY A 248 9.96 -5.34 28.46
N ASP A 249 9.58 -6.01 27.36
CA ASP A 249 10.51 -6.31 26.27
C ASP A 249 10.67 -5.10 25.34
N ASP A 250 11.79 -4.39 25.50
CA ASP A 250 12.17 -3.23 24.67
C ASP A 250 13.10 -3.63 23.50
N THR A 251 13.21 -4.93 23.18
CA THR A 251 14.06 -5.41 22.08
C THR A 251 13.62 -4.79 20.75
N PRO A 252 14.51 -4.12 20.00
CA PRO A 252 14.20 -3.63 18.67
C PRO A 252 14.00 -4.82 17.72
N ARG A 253 12.81 -4.92 17.14
CA ARG A 253 12.40 -6.01 16.26
C ARG A 253 12.08 -5.50 14.87
N VAL A 254 12.25 -6.36 13.87
CA VAL A 254 11.78 -6.10 12.52
C VAL A 254 10.29 -5.77 12.55
N TRP A 255 9.92 -4.68 11.90
CA TRP A 255 8.55 -4.24 11.76
C TRP A 255 8.33 -3.59 10.39
N ALA A 256 8.56 -4.38 9.33
CA ALA A 256 8.41 -3.93 7.96
C ALA A 256 6.95 -3.54 7.67
N ALA A 257 6.72 -2.55 6.81
CA ALA A 257 5.39 -2.03 6.54
C ALA A 257 5.06 -2.09 5.05
N ASP A 258 5.46 -1.08 4.29
CA ASP A 258 4.94 -0.88 2.95
C ASP A 258 5.89 -1.37 1.88
N LEU A 259 5.36 -1.63 0.67
CA LEU A 259 6.09 -2.21 -0.45
C LEU A 259 5.59 -1.61 -1.75
N HIS A 260 6.49 -1.03 -2.55
CA HIS A 260 6.14 -0.44 -3.86
C HIS A 260 7.20 -0.72 -4.90
N ILE A 261 6.79 -0.87 -6.16
CA ILE A 261 7.69 -1.11 -7.30
C ILE A 261 7.59 0.03 -8.31
N THR A 262 8.71 0.43 -8.89
CA THR A 262 8.72 1.45 -9.95
C THR A 262 7.91 0.99 -11.16
N PRO A 263 7.29 1.92 -11.92
CA PRO A 263 6.49 1.57 -13.11
C PRO A 263 7.25 0.78 -14.18
N ASP A 264 8.58 0.95 -14.25
CA ASP A 264 9.45 0.20 -15.16
C ASP A 264 9.86 -1.18 -14.63
N GLY A 265 9.47 -1.52 -13.40
CA GLY A 265 9.67 -2.82 -12.76
C GLY A 265 11.09 -3.08 -12.26
N ARG A 266 11.98 -2.08 -12.29
CA ARG A 266 13.41 -2.29 -11.99
C ARG A 266 13.74 -2.22 -10.51
N TYR A 267 13.05 -1.36 -9.76
CA TYR A 267 13.35 -1.12 -8.36
C TYR A 267 12.10 -1.26 -7.51
N LEU A 268 12.26 -1.96 -6.40
CA LEU A 268 11.25 -2.14 -5.39
C LEU A 268 11.78 -1.54 -4.08
N TYR A 269 10.92 -0.83 -3.38
CA TYR A 269 11.22 -0.18 -2.12
C TYR A 269 10.37 -0.81 -1.04
N LEU A 270 10.91 -0.88 0.17
CA LEU A 270 10.15 -1.26 1.36
C LEU A 270 10.49 -0.36 2.53
N SER A 271 9.53 -0.14 3.42
CA SER A 271 9.71 0.64 4.64
C SER A 271 9.82 -0.24 5.88
N GLU A 272 10.67 0.16 6.82
CA GLU A 272 10.87 -0.55 8.09
C GLU A 272 10.69 0.42 9.27
N ARG A 273 9.72 0.11 10.13
CA ARG A 273 9.23 1.04 11.15
C ARG A 273 10.20 1.24 12.30
N THR A 274 10.86 0.18 12.75
CA THR A 274 11.71 0.21 13.96
C THR A 274 12.98 1.03 13.74
N SER A 275 13.73 0.71 12.69
CA SER A 275 14.93 1.42 12.24
C SER A 275 14.61 2.73 11.51
N SER A 276 13.37 2.93 11.06
CA SER A 276 12.94 4.11 10.30
C SER A 276 13.73 4.29 9.01
N THR A 277 13.76 3.23 8.19
CA THR A 277 14.53 3.17 6.96
C THR A 277 13.66 2.82 5.74
N LEU A 278 14.15 3.21 4.56
CA LEU A 278 13.71 2.69 3.27
C LEU A 278 14.82 1.82 2.69
N SER A 279 14.50 0.58 2.37
CA SER A 279 15.37 -0.31 1.61
C SER A 279 15.04 -0.23 0.13
N ILE A 280 16.06 -0.43 -0.70
CA ILE A 280 15.99 -0.40 -2.16
C ILE A 280 16.44 -1.78 -2.64
N LEU A 281 15.60 -2.45 -3.41
CA LEU A 281 15.86 -3.74 -4.01
C LEU A 281 15.79 -3.62 -5.53
N ARG A 282 16.75 -4.21 -6.24
CA ARG A 282 16.71 -4.34 -7.70
C ARG A 282 16.04 -5.65 -8.07
N ALA A 283 15.07 -5.61 -8.97
CA ALA A 283 14.42 -6.79 -9.51
C ALA A 283 15.11 -7.32 -10.76
N ASP A 284 15.28 -8.64 -10.82
CA ASP A 284 15.59 -9.34 -12.07
C ASP A 284 14.28 -9.52 -12.86
N PRO A 285 14.18 -8.98 -14.09
CA PRO A 285 12.93 -9.00 -14.86
C PRO A 285 12.55 -10.40 -15.39
N ASP A 286 13.51 -11.32 -15.46
CA ASP A 286 13.32 -12.66 -16.02
C ASP A 286 12.93 -13.67 -14.95
N SER A 287 13.64 -13.67 -13.82
CA SER A 287 13.43 -14.60 -12.70
C SER A 287 12.49 -14.06 -11.62
N GLY A 288 12.35 -12.73 -11.51
CA GLY A 288 11.66 -12.08 -10.39
C GLY A 288 12.45 -12.11 -9.08
N GLU A 289 13.72 -12.52 -9.08
CA GLU A 289 14.56 -12.43 -7.88
C GLU A 289 14.86 -10.96 -7.53
N LEU A 290 14.89 -10.64 -6.24
CA LEU A 290 15.22 -9.30 -5.75
C LEU A 290 16.60 -9.30 -5.08
N HIS A 291 17.36 -8.22 -5.28
CA HIS A 291 18.64 -7.99 -4.62
C HIS A 291 18.64 -6.67 -3.87
N LEU A 292 18.89 -6.69 -2.56
CA LEU A 292 19.09 -5.48 -1.77
C LEU A 292 20.30 -4.70 -2.31
N VAL A 293 20.08 -3.44 -2.70
CA VAL A 293 21.14 -2.56 -3.23
C VAL A 293 21.51 -1.44 -2.27
N ALA A 294 20.57 -0.96 -1.47
CA ALA A 294 20.82 0.09 -0.48
C ALA A 294 19.75 0.09 0.61
N ASN A 295 20.06 0.75 1.71
CA ASN A 295 19.14 1.09 2.79
C ASN A 295 19.51 2.50 3.29
N GLN A 296 18.51 3.32 3.58
CA GLN A 296 18.73 4.68 4.06
C GLN A 296 17.69 5.13 5.10
N PRO A 297 18.04 6.04 6.02
CA PRO A 297 17.09 6.65 6.94
C PRO A 297 15.98 7.43 6.22
N THR A 298 14.80 7.49 6.85
CA THR A 298 13.67 8.31 6.44
C THR A 298 12.92 8.88 7.65
N VAL A 299 11.70 9.37 7.43
CA VAL A 299 10.75 9.81 8.46
C VAL A 299 10.59 8.76 9.57
N LYS A 300 10.33 9.21 10.80
CA LYS A 300 10.23 8.29 11.95
C LYS A 300 9.00 7.38 11.82
N GLN A 301 9.22 6.07 11.96
CA GLN A 301 8.19 5.03 11.86
C GLN A 301 7.43 5.06 10.52
N PRO A 302 8.12 4.84 9.38
CA PRO A 302 7.54 4.94 8.04
C PRO A 302 6.55 3.79 7.76
N ARG A 303 5.26 4.06 7.90
CA ARG A 303 4.20 3.06 7.70
C ARG A 303 3.62 3.03 6.29
N GLY A 304 3.65 4.16 5.59
CA GLY A 304 3.15 4.28 4.23
C GLY A 304 4.03 5.21 3.42
N PHE A 305 4.24 4.87 2.16
CA PHE A 305 4.89 5.72 1.18
C PHE A 305 4.28 5.41 -0.19
N GLU A 306 4.59 6.20 -1.21
CA GLU A 306 4.14 5.89 -2.57
C GLU A 306 5.15 6.44 -3.60
N ILE A 307 5.20 5.80 -4.76
CA ILE A 307 6.00 6.21 -5.91
C ILE A 307 5.08 6.94 -6.90
N ASP A 308 5.52 8.10 -7.38
CA ASP A 308 4.71 8.85 -8.35
C ASP A 308 4.53 8.05 -9.66
N PRO A 309 3.45 8.26 -10.43
CA PRO A 309 3.19 7.50 -11.66
C PRO A 309 4.29 7.55 -12.73
N THR A 310 5.22 8.50 -12.66
CA THR A 310 6.38 8.58 -13.56
C THR A 310 7.60 7.79 -13.07
N GLY A 311 7.59 7.28 -11.84
CA GLY A 311 8.70 6.56 -11.22
C GLY A 311 9.89 7.44 -10.84
N ARG A 312 9.72 8.77 -10.80
CA ARG A 312 10.80 9.73 -10.56
C ARG A 312 10.86 10.22 -9.12
N TYR A 313 9.75 10.12 -8.38
CA TYR A 313 9.64 10.62 -7.01
C TYR A 313 9.01 9.57 -6.09
N LEU A 314 9.46 9.57 -4.84
CA LEU A 314 8.90 8.79 -3.75
C LEU A 314 8.55 9.73 -2.59
N ILE A 315 7.37 9.57 -2.00
CA ILE A 315 6.92 10.34 -0.84
C ILE A 315 6.67 9.39 0.33
N ALA A 316 7.36 9.61 1.45
CA ALA A 316 7.24 8.79 2.65
C ALA A 316 6.52 9.52 3.80
N ALA A 317 5.64 8.80 4.50
CA ALA A 317 4.93 9.24 5.69
C ALA A 317 5.28 8.37 6.91
N GLY A 318 5.50 9.02 8.04
CA GLY A 318 5.88 8.37 9.30
C GLY A 318 4.87 8.61 10.40
N GLU A 319 4.44 7.56 11.09
CA GLU A 319 3.43 7.64 12.16
C GLU A 319 3.89 8.51 13.35
N LEU A 320 5.20 8.66 13.53
CA LEU A 320 5.81 9.49 14.57
C LEU A 320 6.56 10.70 13.99
N SER A 321 6.31 11.03 12.73
CA SER A 321 6.88 12.19 12.03
C SER A 321 5.87 13.33 11.96
N ASP A 322 6.35 14.57 12.01
CA ASP A 322 5.56 15.79 11.79
C ASP A 322 5.66 16.32 10.34
N HIS A 323 6.35 15.58 9.47
CA HIS A 323 6.53 15.91 8.06
C HIS A 323 6.49 14.66 7.16
N LEU A 324 6.15 14.89 5.89
CA LEU A 324 6.43 14.02 4.75
C LEU A 324 7.85 14.26 4.25
N ALA A 325 8.53 13.21 3.81
CA ALA A 325 9.80 13.32 3.11
C ALA A 325 9.62 13.02 1.61
N LEU A 326 10.05 13.95 0.75
CA LEU A 326 10.08 13.80 -0.70
C LEU A 326 11.49 13.39 -1.15
N TYR A 327 11.56 12.34 -1.97
CA TYR A 327 12.78 11.84 -2.57
C TYR A 327 12.69 11.84 -4.09
N ARG A 328 13.82 12.08 -4.76
CA ARG A 328 14.01 11.79 -6.18
C ARG A 328 14.62 10.40 -6.32
N ILE A 329 14.09 9.61 -7.24
CA ILE A 329 14.61 8.29 -7.62
C ILE A 329 15.60 8.46 -8.78
N ASP A 330 16.82 7.97 -8.61
CA ASP A 330 17.76 7.80 -9.72
C ASP A 330 17.37 6.58 -10.55
N SER A 331 16.92 6.80 -11.79
CA SER A 331 16.41 5.73 -12.68
C SER A 331 17.42 4.63 -13.04
N ALA A 332 18.72 4.88 -12.84
CA ALA A 332 19.79 3.95 -13.22
C ALA A 332 20.25 3.06 -12.06
N SER A 333 20.11 3.54 -10.82
CA SER A 333 20.59 2.87 -9.61
C SER A 333 19.49 2.55 -8.59
N GLY A 334 18.33 3.20 -8.71
CA GLY A 334 17.24 3.16 -7.73
C GLY A 334 17.52 4.04 -6.52
N ALA A 335 18.68 4.68 -6.41
CA ALA A 335 19.06 5.46 -5.23
C ALA A 335 18.09 6.63 -4.99
N LEU A 336 17.81 6.91 -3.72
CA LEU A 336 16.93 8.00 -3.30
C LEU A 336 17.76 9.22 -2.88
N THR A 337 17.47 10.36 -3.48
CA THR A 337 18.00 11.65 -3.02
C THR A 337 16.90 12.38 -2.27
N HIS A 338 17.09 12.69 -0.99
CA HIS A 338 16.17 13.54 -0.23
C HIS A 338 16.15 14.96 -0.83
N LEU A 339 14.95 15.52 -1.05
CA LEU A 339 14.75 16.82 -1.67
C LEU A 339 14.20 17.84 -0.69
N SER A 340 13.14 17.47 0.02
CA SER A 340 12.44 18.39 0.92
C SER A 340 11.59 17.65 1.94
N ASP A 341 11.40 18.29 3.08
CA ASP A 341 10.40 17.92 4.08
C ASP A 341 9.20 18.87 4.00
N THR A 342 8.00 18.34 4.22
CA THR A 342 6.76 19.13 4.18
C THR A 342 5.89 18.82 5.40
N PRO A 343 5.48 19.81 6.20
CA PRO A 343 4.66 19.58 7.39
C PRO A 343 3.37 18.80 7.08
N VAL A 344 2.99 17.92 8.00
CA VAL A 344 1.83 17.03 7.86
C VAL A 344 1.10 16.88 9.19
N GLY A 345 -0.09 16.25 9.15
CA GLY A 345 -0.87 15.98 10.34
C GLY A 345 -0.31 14.86 11.22
N SER A 346 -0.96 14.64 12.37
CA SER A 346 -0.57 13.64 13.34
C SER A 346 -0.85 12.20 12.85
N LYS A 347 0.07 11.29 13.18
CA LYS A 347 0.01 9.86 12.84
C LYS A 347 -0.23 9.59 11.36
N THR A 348 0.42 10.37 10.49
CA THR A 348 0.30 10.20 9.04
C THR A 348 0.89 8.87 8.59
N ASN A 349 0.13 8.06 7.85
CA ASN A 349 0.52 6.66 7.62
C ASN A 349 0.11 6.04 6.28
N TRP A 350 -0.53 6.80 5.40
CA TRP A 350 -0.93 6.35 4.06
C TRP A 350 -0.68 7.47 3.06
N VAL A 351 -0.25 7.12 1.85
CA VAL A 351 0.03 8.07 0.76
C VAL A 351 -0.61 7.54 -0.52
N GLU A 352 -1.33 8.40 -1.24
CA GLU A 352 -1.85 8.13 -2.59
C GLU A 352 -1.41 9.25 -3.52
N ILE A 353 -1.04 8.93 -4.77
CA ILE A 353 -0.54 9.91 -5.74
C ILE A 353 -1.36 9.85 -7.03
N VAL A 354 -1.91 11.00 -7.42
CA VAL A 354 -2.78 11.13 -8.58
C VAL A 354 -2.24 12.18 -9.54
N SER A 355 -1.97 11.81 -10.78
CA SER A 355 -1.78 12.79 -11.87
C SER A 355 -3.14 13.24 -12.38
N LEU A 356 -3.42 14.53 -12.30
CA LEU A 356 -4.61 15.16 -12.86
C LEU A 356 -4.46 15.24 -14.39
N GLY A 357 -5.51 14.83 -15.09
CA GLY A 357 -5.62 14.85 -16.55
C GLY A 357 -6.15 16.17 -17.11
#